data_AF-A0A1K2FAY2-F1
#
_entry.id   AF-A0A1K2FAY2-F1
#
_cell.length_a   1.000
_cell.length_b   1.000
_cell.length_c   1.000
_cell.angle_alpha   90.00
_cell.angle_beta   90.00
_cell.angle_gamma   90.00
#
_symmetry.space_group_name_H-M   'P 1'
#
loop_
_entity.id
_entity.type
_entity.pdbx_description
1 polymer ?
#
loop_
_entity_poly.entity_id
_entity_poly.type
_entity_poly.pdbx_seq_one_letter_code
_entity_poly.pdbx_strand_id
1 'polypeptide(L)'
;MAAGNRERVLRVPYALVTPEDWGGVGGYPLGQWIADQRRAYAARTLEAGRITELEKLGMVWSEQEAAWADGVAVAKEYAAAHGHFLPPTTATWEGHPIGVWAKNARAAARRARETRSSGRPAILSGRRPGQ
;
A
#
# COMPACT_ATOMS: atom_id res chain seq x y z
N MET A 1 27.91 10.76 2.69
CA MET A 1 27.73 9.80 1.58
C MET A 1 27.13 8.52 2.14
N ALA A 2 25.83 8.33 1.98
CA ALA A 2 25.15 7.03 2.11
C ALA A 2 24.05 7.04 1.05
N ALA A 3 24.33 6.34 -0.03
CA ALA A 3 23.48 6.23 -1.20
C ALA A 3 22.24 5.39 -0.84
N GLY A 4 21.19 6.05 -0.35
CA GLY A 4 19.86 5.47 -0.34
C GLY A 4 19.30 5.61 -1.74
N ASN A 5 19.56 4.62 -2.61
CA ASN A 5 18.74 4.37 -3.78
C ASN A 5 17.34 4.00 -3.28
N ARG A 6 16.55 5.00 -2.89
CA ARG A 6 15.15 4.87 -2.50
C ARG A 6 14.46 4.44 -3.78
N GLU A 7 14.24 3.15 -3.87
CA GLU A 7 13.60 2.46 -4.98
C GLU A 7 12.45 3.34 -5.48
N ARG A 8 12.32 3.48 -6.81
CA ARG A 8 11.41 4.40 -7.48
C ARG A 8 9.94 4.00 -7.26
N VAL A 9 9.49 3.91 -6.02
CA VAL A 9 8.10 3.67 -5.66
C VAL A 9 7.33 4.93 -5.97
N LEU A 10 6.42 4.83 -6.93
CA LEU A 10 5.48 5.88 -7.29
C LEU A 10 4.40 6.01 -6.20
N ARG A 11 4.78 6.51 -5.02
CA ARG A 11 3.84 7.02 -4.02
C ARG A 11 3.42 8.43 -4.42
N VAL A 12 2.52 8.49 -5.39
CA VAL A 12 1.96 9.74 -5.87
C VAL A 12 0.69 10.07 -5.08
N PRO A 13 0.63 11.24 -4.40
CA PRO A 13 -0.60 11.73 -3.78
C PRO A 13 -1.71 11.89 -4.83
N TYR A 14 -2.95 11.66 -4.44
CA TYR A 14 -4.11 11.79 -5.33
C TYR A 14 -4.22 13.18 -5.99
N ALA A 15 -3.87 14.23 -5.24
CA ALA A 15 -3.89 15.62 -5.72
C ALA A 15 -2.64 16.01 -6.53
N LEU A 16 -1.73 15.07 -6.85
CA LEU A 16 -0.56 15.42 -7.64
C LEU A 16 -0.98 15.75 -9.07
N VAL A 17 -0.75 17.01 -9.41
CA VAL A 17 -0.81 17.53 -10.77
C VAL A 17 0.61 17.76 -11.23
N THR A 18 0.94 17.37 -12.46
CA THR A 18 2.25 17.64 -13.05
C THR A 18 2.48 19.16 -13.18
N PRO A 19 3.69 19.65 -12.92
CA PRO A 19 4.01 21.08 -13.08
C PRO A 19 3.70 21.56 -14.50
N GLU A 20 3.18 22.78 -14.63
CA GLU A 20 2.78 23.37 -15.91
C GLU A 20 3.97 23.53 -16.89
N ASP A 21 5.18 23.61 -16.35
CA ASP A 21 6.43 23.73 -17.11
C ASP A 21 6.81 22.44 -17.88
N TRP A 22 6.16 21.31 -17.60
CA TRP A 22 6.36 20.08 -18.39
C TRP A 22 5.59 20.16 -19.71
N GLY A 23 6.30 20.51 -20.78
CA GLY A 23 5.74 20.64 -22.13
C GLY A 23 4.82 19.48 -22.56
N GLY A 24 3.57 19.80 -22.87
CA GLY A 24 2.55 18.87 -23.38
C GLY A 24 1.85 18.00 -22.32
N VAL A 25 2.38 17.93 -21.10
CA VAL A 25 1.80 17.18 -19.97
C VAL A 25 1.59 18.04 -18.73
N GLY A 26 1.83 19.35 -18.81
CA GLY A 26 1.59 20.30 -17.72
C GLY A 26 0.11 20.35 -17.36
N GLY A 27 -0.20 20.35 -16.06
CA GLY A 27 -1.58 20.32 -15.59
C GLY A 27 -2.25 18.94 -15.67
N TYR A 28 -1.51 17.88 -16.01
CA TYR A 28 -2.05 16.52 -16.04
C TYR A 28 -2.30 16.00 -14.61
N PRO A 29 -3.51 15.53 -14.29
CA PRO A 29 -3.85 15.02 -12.96
C PRO A 29 -3.28 13.61 -12.77
N LEU A 30 -1.96 13.52 -12.60
CA LEU A 30 -1.24 12.26 -12.49
C LEU A 30 -1.72 11.41 -11.31
N GLY A 31 -2.03 12.04 -10.18
CA GLY A 31 -2.59 11.35 -9.02
C GLY A 31 -3.97 10.74 -9.27
N GLN A 32 -4.83 11.43 -10.02
CA GLN A 32 -6.12 10.91 -10.46
C GLN A 32 -5.94 9.72 -11.42
N TRP A 33 -5.07 9.88 -12.42
CA TRP A 33 -4.79 8.82 -13.39
C TRP A 33 -4.23 7.56 -12.72
N ILE A 34 -3.30 7.72 -11.76
CA ILE A 34 -2.78 6.61 -10.96
C ILE A 34 -3.90 5.93 -10.17
N ALA A 35 -4.82 6.69 -9.58
CA ALA A 35 -5.97 6.13 -8.88
C ALA A 35 -6.90 5.34 -9.83
N ASP A 36 -7.11 5.84 -11.04
CA ASP A 36 -7.89 5.14 -12.07
C ASP A 36 -7.20 3.85 -12.54
N GLN A 37 -5.88 3.85 -12.73
CA GLN A 37 -5.11 2.63 -13.03
C GLN A 37 -5.22 1.60 -11.89
N ARG A 38 -5.09 2.04 -10.63
CA ARG A 38 -5.28 1.16 -9.46
C ARG A 38 -6.68 0.56 -9.41
N ARG A 39 -7.71 1.35 -9.74
CA ARG A 39 -9.10 0.87 -9.80
C ARG A 39 -9.30 -0.15 -10.93
N ALA A 40 -8.73 0.09 -12.11
CA ALA A 40 -8.78 -0.84 -13.24
C ALA A 40 -8.03 -2.16 -12.93
N TYR A 41 -6.89 -2.07 -12.25
CA TYR A 41 -6.15 -3.23 -11.77
C TYR A 41 -6.95 -4.04 -10.75
N ALA A 42 -7.55 -3.39 -9.76
CA ALA A 42 -8.42 -4.03 -8.77
C ALA A 42 -9.67 -4.68 -9.40
N ALA A 43 -10.20 -4.08 -10.47
CA ALA A 43 -11.31 -4.61 -11.25
C ALA A 43 -10.90 -5.74 -12.23
N ARG A 44 -9.59 -6.04 -12.35
CA ARG A 44 -9.02 -6.99 -13.33
C ARG A 44 -9.39 -6.68 -14.78
N THR A 45 -9.64 -5.41 -15.09
CA THR A 45 -9.96 -4.94 -16.45
C THR A 45 -8.74 -4.36 -17.16
N LEU A 46 -7.61 -4.23 -16.46
CA LEU A 46 -6.37 -3.70 -17.02
C LEU A 46 -5.64 -4.77 -17.81
N GLU A 47 -5.14 -4.39 -18.99
CA GLU A 47 -4.37 -5.27 -19.88
C GLU A 47 -3.01 -5.65 -19.25
N ALA A 48 -2.60 -6.92 -19.39
CA ALA A 48 -1.34 -7.43 -18.85
C ALA A 48 -0.09 -6.66 -19.35
N GLY A 49 -0.10 -6.19 -20.59
CA GLY A 49 0.98 -5.35 -21.13
C GLY A 49 1.11 -4.02 -20.39
N ARG A 50 -0.02 -3.37 -20.08
CA ARG A 50 -0.04 -2.12 -19.32
C ARG A 50 0.40 -2.32 -17.87
N ILE A 51 0.00 -3.42 -17.25
CA ILE A 51 0.45 -3.80 -15.91
C ILE A 51 1.98 -3.90 -15.90
N THR A 52 2.55 -4.64 -16.84
CA THR A 52 4.00 -4.88 -16.93
C THR A 52 4.78 -3.57 -17.10
N GLU A 53 4.31 -2.66 -17.96
CA GLU A 53 4.94 -1.36 -18.15
C GLU A 53 4.89 -0.49 -16.89
N LEU A 54 3.76 -0.52 -16.17
CA LEU A 54 3.60 0.21 -14.91
C LEU A 54 4.46 -0.39 -13.78
N GLU A 55 4.58 -1.72 -13.72
CA GLU A 55 5.47 -2.40 -12.77
C GLU A 55 6.94 -2.04 -13.00
N LYS A 56 7.40 -1.96 -14.25
CA LYS A 56 8.77 -1.49 -14.58
C LYS A 56 9.05 -0.07 -14.09
N LEU A 57 8.01 0.77 -14.00
CA LEU A 57 8.11 2.13 -13.47
C LEU A 57 8.08 2.18 -11.94
N GLY A 58 7.90 1.06 -11.25
CA GLY A 58 7.78 1.00 -9.79
C GLY A 58 6.40 1.42 -9.29
N MET A 59 5.36 1.18 -10.08
CA MET A 59 3.97 1.47 -9.71
C MET A 59 3.57 0.71 -8.45
N VAL A 60 3.12 1.44 -7.43
CA VAL A 60 2.49 0.87 -6.23
C VAL A 60 0.99 0.72 -6.49
N TRP A 61 0.52 -0.50 -6.67
CA TRP A 61 -0.90 -0.81 -6.90
C TRP A 61 -1.75 -0.70 -5.64
N SER A 62 -1.20 -1.11 -4.50
CA SER A 62 -1.87 -1.06 -3.20
C SER A 62 -0.94 -0.49 -2.15
N GLU A 63 -1.29 0.68 -1.62
CA GLU A 63 -0.54 1.30 -0.53
C GLU A 63 -0.57 0.44 0.74
N GLN A 64 -1.63 -0.36 0.93
CA GLN A 64 -1.69 -1.31 2.04
C GLN A 64 -0.69 -2.45 1.87
N GLU A 65 -0.54 -2.99 0.66
CA GLU A 65 0.44 -4.05 0.39
C GLU A 65 1.88 -3.52 0.47
N ALA A 66 2.13 -2.30 -0.02
CA ALA A 66 3.43 -1.66 0.14
C ALA A 66 3.77 -1.42 1.62
N ALA A 67 2.85 -0.83 2.39
CA ALA A 67 3.05 -0.63 3.82
C ALA A 67 3.20 -1.96 4.60
N TRP A 68 2.55 -3.02 4.13
CA TRP A 68 2.74 -4.37 4.65
C TRP A 68 4.15 -4.89 4.37
N ALA A 69 4.62 -4.76 3.12
CA ALA A 69 5.97 -5.19 2.72
C ALA A 69 7.06 -4.44 3.51
N ASP A 70 6.94 -3.11 3.65
CA ASP A 70 7.80 -2.29 4.51
C ASP A 70 7.81 -2.80 5.95
N GLY A 71 6.63 -2.99 6.54
CA GLY A 71 6.52 -3.48 7.92
C GLY A 71 7.11 -4.89 8.11
N VAL A 72 6.97 -5.76 7.12
CA VAL A 72 7.60 -7.10 7.12
C VAL A 72 9.12 -7.02 7.01
N ALA A 73 9.67 -6.08 6.22
CA ALA A 73 11.11 -5.88 6.13
C ALA A 73 11.69 -5.47 7.50
N VAL A 74 11.11 -4.45 8.13
CA VAL A 74 11.48 -4.00 9.49
C VAL A 74 11.30 -5.13 10.51
N ALA A 75 10.22 -5.91 10.41
CA ALA A 75 9.97 -7.05 11.29
C ALA A 75 11.07 -8.11 11.21
N LYS A 76 11.58 -8.38 10.01
CA LYS A 76 12.69 -9.33 9.79
C LYS A 76 13.97 -8.82 10.43
N GLU A 77 14.28 -7.54 10.29
CA GLU A 77 15.47 -6.94 10.92
C GLU A 77 15.37 -6.97 12.45
N TYR A 78 14.22 -6.62 13.00
CA TYR A 78 13.97 -6.72 14.45
C TYR A 78 14.14 -8.16 14.95
N ALA A 79 13.56 -9.14 14.25
CA ALA A 79 13.66 -10.54 14.60
C ALA A 79 15.08 -11.08 14.49
N ALA A 80 15.85 -10.65 13.48
CA ALA A 80 17.25 -11.01 13.33
C ALA A 80 18.11 -10.44 14.47
N ALA A 81 17.83 -9.22 14.93
CA ALA A 81 18.55 -8.58 16.02
C ALA A 81 18.24 -9.19 17.41
N HIS A 82 17.00 -9.62 17.65
CA HIS A 82 16.54 -10.08 18.97
C HIS A 82 16.38 -11.61 19.07
N GLY A 83 16.47 -12.35 17.97
CA GLY A 83 16.22 -13.79 17.92
C GLY A 83 14.75 -14.18 18.08
N HIS A 84 13.84 -13.23 18.28
CA HIS A 84 12.39 -13.47 18.37
C HIS A 84 11.59 -12.30 17.80
N PHE A 85 10.35 -12.58 17.37
CA PHE A 85 9.42 -11.56 16.87
C PHE A 85 8.24 -11.36 17.85
N LEU A 86 8.55 -10.83 19.02
CA LEU A 86 7.56 -10.45 20.03
C LEU A 86 7.81 -9.01 20.52
N PRO A 87 7.74 -8.01 19.62
CA PRO A 87 7.91 -6.63 20.03
C PRO A 87 6.79 -6.21 21.00
N PRO A 88 7.09 -5.53 22.12
CA PRO A 88 6.06 -4.90 22.93
C PRO A 88 5.36 -3.79 22.13
N THR A 89 4.12 -3.43 22.49
CA THR A 89 3.32 -2.45 21.73
C THR A 89 4.00 -1.07 21.61
N THR A 90 4.89 -0.73 22.54
CA THR A 90 5.66 0.52 22.57
C THR A 90 6.97 0.46 21.78
N ALA A 91 7.36 -0.71 21.24
CA ALA A 91 8.61 -0.85 20.51
C ALA A 91 8.57 -0.11 19.17
N THR A 92 9.62 0.68 18.95
CA THR A 92 9.96 1.30 17.68
C THR A 92 11.29 0.71 17.19
N TRP A 93 11.40 0.46 15.89
CA TRP A 93 12.62 -0.01 15.25
C TRP A 93 12.83 0.81 13.97
N GLU A 94 13.98 1.45 13.80
CA GLU A 94 14.28 2.33 12.65
C GLU A 94 13.20 3.41 12.42
N GLY A 95 12.63 3.95 13.51
CA GLY A 95 11.53 4.93 13.46
C GLY A 95 10.17 4.34 13.08
N HIS A 96 10.08 3.04 12.81
CA HIS A 96 8.83 2.34 12.55
C HIS A 96 8.23 1.79 13.85
N PRO A 97 6.96 2.07 14.18
CA PRO A 97 6.30 1.55 15.39
C PRO A 97 5.93 0.07 15.23
N ILE A 98 6.94 -0.81 15.26
CA ILE A 98 6.81 -2.24 14.97
C ILE A 98 5.86 -2.96 15.95
N GLY A 99 5.79 -2.49 17.20
CA GLY A 99 4.86 -3.01 18.20
C GLY A 99 3.39 -2.80 17.83
N VAL A 100 3.05 -1.56 17.43
CA VAL A 100 1.70 -1.19 16.99
C VAL A 100 1.38 -1.87 15.65
N TRP A 101 2.34 -1.90 14.72
CA TRP A 101 2.20 -2.59 13.45
C TRP A 101 1.89 -4.08 13.64
N ALA A 102 2.66 -4.79 14.47
CA ALA A 102 2.47 -6.22 14.73
C ALA A 102 1.11 -6.51 15.38
N LYS A 103 0.65 -5.64 16.29
CA LYS A 103 -0.70 -5.73 16.87
C LYS A 103 -1.79 -5.60 15.80
N ASN A 104 -1.68 -4.60 14.92
CA ASN A 104 -2.64 -4.38 13.85
C ASN A 104 -2.64 -5.51 12.82
N ALA A 105 -1.47 -6.03 12.46
CA ALA A 105 -1.30 -7.19 11.59
C ALA A 105 -2.00 -8.44 12.14
N ARG A 106 -1.82 -8.73 13.43
CA ARG A 106 -2.49 -9.85 14.11
C ARG A 106 -4.01 -9.67 14.13
N ALA A 107 -4.50 -8.46 14.38
CA ALA A 107 -5.93 -8.14 14.37
C ALA A 107 -6.55 -8.29 12.96
N ALA A 108 -5.85 -7.84 11.92
CA ALA A 108 -6.27 -7.99 10.53
C ALA A 108 -6.35 -9.48 10.13
N ALA A 109 -5.36 -10.29 10.50
CA ALA A 109 -5.36 -11.73 10.26
C ALA A 109 -6.52 -12.44 10.97
N ARG A 110 -6.87 -12.02 12.19
CA ARG A 110 -8.03 -12.56 12.92
C ARG A 110 -9.34 -12.27 12.17
N ARG A 111 -9.56 -11.01 11.78
CA ARG A 111 -10.73 -10.60 11.01
C ARG A 111 -10.83 -11.35 9.69
N ALA A 112 -9.72 -11.54 8.97
CA ALA A 112 -9.71 -12.27 7.71
C ALA A 112 -10.12 -13.75 7.90
N ARG A 113 -9.71 -14.39 9.00
CA ARG A 113 -10.14 -15.76 9.35
C ARG A 113 -11.64 -15.81 9.69
N GLU A 114 -12.13 -14.83 10.45
CA GLU A 114 -13.55 -14.71 10.82
C GLU A 114 -14.45 -14.47 9.60
N THR A 115 -14.03 -13.62 8.65
CA THR A 115 -14.74 -13.40 7.38
C THR A 115 -14.82 -14.70 6.56
N ARG A 116 -13.71 -15.45 6.48
CA ARG A 116 -13.67 -16.73 5.77
C ARG A 116 -14.53 -17.80 6.44
N SER A 117 -14.59 -17.80 7.76
CA SER A 117 -15.41 -18.73 8.55
C SER A 117 -16.90 -18.39 8.55
N SER A 118 -17.26 -17.10 8.45
CA SER A 118 -18.66 -16.67 8.50
C SER A 118 -19.38 -16.71 7.15
N GLY A 119 -18.68 -16.99 6.04
CA GLY A 119 -19.26 -17.00 4.69
C GLY A 119 -19.91 -15.67 4.25
N ARG A 120 -19.79 -14.60 5.05
CA ARG A 120 -20.35 -13.28 4.77
C ARG A 120 -19.36 -12.51 3.91
N PRO A 121 -19.69 -12.14 2.66
CA PRO A 121 -18.89 -11.18 1.94
C PRO A 121 -18.89 -9.86 2.74
N ALA A 122 -17.76 -9.16 2.73
CA ALA A 122 -17.66 -7.81 3.28
C ALA A 122 -18.57 -6.90 2.42
N ILE A 123 -19.82 -6.74 2.84
CA ILE A 123 -20.78 -5.89 2.16
C ILE A 123 -20.30 -4.45 2.39
N LEU A 124 -19.70 -3.85 1.36
CA LEU A 124 -19.51 -2.40 1.28
C LEU A 124 -20.87 -1.78 1.55
N SER A 125 -20.98 -1.05 2.66
CA SER A 125 -22.15 -0.29 3.05
C SER A 125 -22.44 0.76 1.99
N GLY A 126 -23.20 0.36 0.97
CA GLY A 126 -23.85 1.25 0.03
C GLY A 126 -24.84 2.10 0.80
N ARG A 127 -24.47 3.37 0.99
CA ARG A 127 -25.38 4.46 1.31
C ARG A 127 -26.54 4.38 0.31
N ARG A 128 -27.73 3.98 0.77
CA ARG A 128 -28.99 4.22 0.05
C ARG A 128 -29.35 5.70 0.22
N PRO A 129 -29.40 6.54 -0.82
CA PRO A 129 -30.12 7.80 -0.75
C PRO A 129 -31.60 7.55 -1.09
N GLY A 130 -32.51 8.09 -0.28
CA GLY A 130 -33.94 8.11 -0.59
C GLY A 130 -34.82 7.61 0.55
N GLN A 131 -34.98 8.45 1.57
CA GLN A 131 -36.23 8.69 2.29
C GLN A 131 -36.37 10.21 2.43
#